data_AF-A0A914ZSC9-F1
#
_entry.id   AF-A0A914ZSC9-F1
#
_cell.length_a   1.000
_cell.length_b   1.000
_cell.length_c   1.000
_cell.angle_alpha   90.00
_cell.angle_beta   90.00
_cell.angle_gamma   90.00
#
_symmetry.space_group_name_H-M   'P 1'
#
loop_
_entity.id
_entity.type
_entity.pdbx_description
1 polymer ?
#
loop_
_entity_poly.entity_id
_entity_poly.type
_entity_poly.pdbx_seq_one_letter_code
_entity_poly.pdbx_strand_id
1 'polypeptide(L)'
;QYNQEDVDKSNMKTPTFMLTGNRFDSNNNFVLHARMESCIITRIHNNNFVANNERSKSGTAIIEAAPDEHSKQFEVEISNNLWANNKGTWCLYIMANNQNPFNGSVHGNKFERNENIRGSLIVGSSFFRINGNEFNNHLEQFDLEVDFLQNDSLDAANNYWGYEDDESIEKRVLDGRSDHSRGIAKIRPINLKRAATIADDCVAVSNCSMNGQCIGRNQCLCESGFAGEDCSRISCLSLNNCSTNGY
;
A
#
# COMPACT_ATOMS: atom_id res chain seq x y z
N GLN A 1 -44.31 -26.99 22.63
CA GLN A 1 -43.08 -26.39 23.16
C GLN A 1 -42.50 -25.53 22.05
N TYR A 2 -42.65 -24.21 22.16
CA TYR A 2 -41.93 -23.29 21.28
C TYR A 2 -40.46 -23.33 21.72
N ASN A 3 -39.56 -23.63 20.79
CA ASN A 3 -38.14 -23.74 21.07
C ASN A 3 -37.62 -22.37 21.55
N GLN A 4 -37.09 -22.38 22.77
CA GLN A 4 -36.55 -21.21 23.45
C GLN A 4 -35.19 -20.78 22.88
N GLU A 5 -34.68 -21.48 21.86
CA GLU A 5 -33.42 -21.20 21.14
C GLU A 5 -33.58 -20.22 19.96
N ASP A 6 -34.80 -19.97 19.48
CA ASP A 6 -35.04 -19.05 18.35
C ASP A 6 -35.24 -17.58 18.77
N VAL A 7 -35.30 -17.30 20.08
CA VAL A 7 -35.59 -15.95 20.60
C VAL A 7 -34.34 -15.07 20.77
N ASP A 8 -33.13 -15.66 20.77
CA ASP A 8 -31.90 -14.92 21.14
C ASP A 8 -31.02 -14.45 19.97
N LYS A 9 -31.31 -14.86 18.72
CA LYS A 9 -30.55 -14.40 17.53
C LYS A 9 -30.94 -12.98 17.07
N SER A 10 -32.04 -12.43 17.56
CA SER A 10 -32.56 -11.13 17.11
C SER A 10 -31.90 -9.92 17.79
N ASN A 11 -31.07 -10.13 18.82
CA ASN A 11 -30.44 -9.06 19.61
C ASN A 11 -28.91 -9.17 19.78
N MET A 12 -28.23 -10.10 19.07
CA MET A 12 -26.77 -10.16 19.14
C MET A 12 -26.15 -8.96 18.43
N LYS A 13 -25.54 -8.05 19.20
CA LYS A 13 -24.70 -6.97 18.67
C LYS A 13 -23.44 -7.57 18.05
N THR A 14 -23.16 -7.23 16.81
CA THR A 14 -21.89 -7.58 16.14
C THR A 14 -20.72 -6.98 16.93
N PRO A 15 -19.68 -7.76 17.28
CA PRO A 15 -18.51 -7.23 17.97
C PRO A 15 -17.82 -6.18 17.11
N THR A 16 -17.10 -5.27 17.76
CA THR A 16 -16.38 -4.18 17.09
C THR A 16 -14.94 -4.12 17.56
N PHE A 17 -14.00 -4.04 16.62
CA PHE A 17 -12.59 -3.74 16.87
C PHE A 17 -12.26 -2.36 16.31
N MET A 18 -11.75 -1.46 17.17
CA MET A 18 -11.43 -0.09 16.80
C MET A 18 -9.96 0.19 17.15
N LEU A 19 -9.18 0.64 16.17
CA LEU A 19 -7.85 1.19 16.37
C LEU A 19 -7.81 2.59 15.77
N THR A 20 -7.82 3.62 16.60
CA THR A 20 -7.88 5.01 16.13
C THR A 20 -7.04 5.99 16.92
N GLY A 21 -6.43 6.96 16.23
CA GLY A 21 -5.68 8.05 16.85
C GLY A 21 -4.32 7.65 17.42
N ASN A 22 -3.77 6.50 17.04
CA ASN A 22 -2.52 5.99 17.60
C ASN A 22 -1.31 6.34 16.74
N ARG A 23 -0.13 6.37 17.36
CA ARG A 23 1.16 6.46 16.67
C ARG A 23 2.06 5.29 17.06
N PHE A 24 2.55 4.57 16.07
CA PHE A 24 3.47 3.45 16.19
C PHE A 24 4.77 3.82 15.47
N ASP A 25 5.82 4.06 16.27
CA ASP A 25 7.09 4.61 15.80
C ASP A 25 8.25 3.63 16.07
N SER A 26 9.08 3.38 15.06
CA SER A 26 10.36 2.67 15.21
C SER A 26 10.25 1.26 15.83
N ASN A 27 9.11 0.59 15.64
CA ASN A 27 8.93 -0.79 16.11
C ASN A 27 9.67 -1.75 15.19
N ASN A 28 10.22 -2.83 15.75
CA ASN A 28 10.74 -3.94 14.96
C ASN A 28 9.77 -5.11 15.09
N ASN A 29 9.51 -5.80 13.97
CA ASN A 29 8.49 -6.82 13.79
C ASN A 29 7.06 -6.24 13.65
N PHE A 30 6.04 -7.08 13.76
CA PHE A 30 4.63 -6.67 13.65
C PHE A 30 4.25 -5.62 14.69
N VAL A 31 3.63 -4.55 14.22
CA VAL A 31 2.91 -3.57 15.05
C VAL A 31 1.50 -4.08 15.36
N LEU A 32 0.84 -4.68 14.36
CA LEU A 32 -0.52 -5.20 14.49
C LEU A 32 -0.65 -6.53 13.74
N HIS A 33 -1.22 -7.53 14.42
CA HIS A 33 -1.76 -8.73 13.78
C HIS A 33 -3.17 -8.94 14.32
N ALA A 34 -4.19 -8.61 13.52
CA ALA A 34 -5.58 -8.77 13.90
C ALA A 34 -6.19 -9.94 13.12
N ARG A 35 -6.57 -10.99 13.83
CA ARG A 35 -7.22 -12.18 13.27
C ARG A 35 -8.71 -12.18 13.60
N MET A 36 -9.54 -12.18 12.57
CA MET A 36 -11.00 -12.07 12.66
C MET A 36 -11.62 -13.45 12.63
N GLU A 37 -12.12 -13.92 13.78
CA GLU A 37 -12.66 -15.28 13.95
C GLU A 37 -14.19 -15.37 13.87
N SER A 38 -14.91 -14.24 13.85
CA SER A 38 -16.37 -14.20 13.75
C SER A 38 -16.81 -12.99 12.92
N CYS A 39 -18.11 -12.85 12.66
CA CYS A 39 -18.65 -11.60 12.13
C CYS A 39 -18.22 -10.44 13.03
N ILE A 40 -17.62 -9.41 12.47
CA ILE A 40 -17.02 -8.30 13.21
C ILE A 40 -16.96 -7.04 12.36
N ILE A 41 -17.16 -5.91 13.03
CA ILE A 41 -16.93 -4.59 12.46
C ILE A 41 -15.55 -4.12 12.90
N THR A 42 -14.65 -3.90 11.95
CA THR A 42 -13.27 -3.50 12.20
C THR A 42 -13.02 -2.13 11.59
N ARG A 43 -12.61 -1.17 12.41
CA ARG A 43 -12.16 0.15 11.93
C ARG A 43 -10.75 0.44 12.40
N ILE A 44 -9.86 0.68 11.45
CA ILE A 44 -8.48 1.10 11.69
C ILE A 44 -8.31 2.43 10.99
N HIS A 45 -8.42 3.53 11.72
CA HIS A 45 -8.40 4.84 11.10
C HIS A 45 -7.72 5.94 11.90
N ASN A 46 -7.16 6.92 11.21
CA ASN A 46 -6.45 8.05 11.84
C ASN A 46 -5.25 7.62 12.69
N ASN A 47 -4.51 6.58 12.28
CA ASN A 47 -3.28 6.16 12.95
C ASN A 47 -2.04 6.49 12.11
N ASN A 48 -0.90 6.59 12.77
CA ASN A 48 0.40 6.86 12.16
C ASN A 48 1.34 5.68 12.41
N PHE A 49 1.72 4.96 11.35
CA PHE A 49 2.74 3.90 11.36
C PHE A 49 4.00 4.47 10.71
N VAL A 50 5.00 4.83 11.53
CA VAL A 50 6.17 5.58 11.08
C VAL A 50 7.46 4.84 11.42
N ALA A 51 8.38 4.75 10.45
CA ALA A 51 9.73 4.21 10.65
C ALA A 51 9.79 2.79 11.23
N ASN A 52 8.75 1.97 11.03
CA ASN A 52 8.75 0.60 11.55
C ASN A 52 9.59 -0.32 10.66
N ASN A 53 10.12 -1.37 11.27
CA ASN A 53 10.89 -2.44 10.66
C ASN A 53 12.22 -2.00 10.01
N GLU A 54 12.88 -0.94 10.49
CA GLU A 54 14.17 -0.47 9.97
C GLU A 54 15.24 -1.58 9.88
N ARG A 55 15.22 -2.53 10.82
CA ARG A 55 16.20 -3.64 10.91
C ARG A 55 15.60 -5.02 10.65
N SER A 56 14.30 -5.10 10.42
CA SER A 56 13.58 -6.37 10.27
C SER A 56 13.04 -6.52 8.86
N LYS A 57 12.88 -7.77 8.41
CA LYS A 57 12.17 -8.07 7.17
C LYS A 57 10.69 -8.37 7.39
N SER A 58 10.18 -8.32 8.62
CA SER A 58 8.75 -8.55 8.92
C SER A 58 7.81 -7.56 8.24
N GLY A 59 6.50 -7.83 8.28
CA GLY A 59 5.47 -6.85 7.92
C GLY A 59 5.11 -5.91 9.08
N THR A 60 4.50 -4.77 8.79
CA THR A 60 4.07 -3.81 9.83
C THR A 60 2.70 -4.20 10.40
N ALA A 61 1.68 -4.39 9.56
CA ALA A 61 0.34 -4.76 9.97
C ALA A 61 -0.23 -5.93 9.13
N ILE A 62 -0.96 -6.83 9.78
CA ILE A 62 -1.76 -7.89 9.16
C ILE A 62 -3.20 -7.79 9.66
N ILE A 63 -4.14 -7.86 8.73
CA ILE A 63 -5.55 -8.11 9.00
C ILE A 63 -5.93 -9.40 8.30
N GLU A 64 -6.36 -10.39 9.07
CA GLU A 64 -6.59 -11.75 8.61
C GLU A 64 -8.03 -12.19 8.89
N ALA A 65 -8.71 -12.76 7.89
CA ALA A 65 -9.94 -13.51 8.13
C ALA A 65 -9.62 -14.96 8.47
N ALA A 66 -10.07 -15.47 9.63
CA ALA A 66 -9.88 -16.87 9.96
C ALA A 66 -10.69 -17.79 8.99
N PRO A 67 -10.17 -19.00 8.69
CA PRO A 67 -10.94 -19.98 7.92
C PRO A 67 -12.27 -20.31 8.61
N ASP A 68 -13.33 -20.47 7.83
CA ASP A 68 -14.62 -20.96 8.33
C ASP A 68 -15.39 -21.66 7.21
N GLU A 69 -16.18 -22.66 7.58
CA GLU A 69 -17.05 -23.42 6.66
C GLU A 69 -18.33 -22.64 6.28
N HIS A 70 -18.73 -21.68 7.10
CA HIS A 70 -19.90 -20.83 6.89
C HIS A 70 -19.50 -19.42 6.49
N SER A 71 -20.25 -18.85 5.55
CA SER A 71 -20.08 -17.47 5.12
C SER A 71 -20.26 -16.50 6.30
N LYS A 72 -19.21 -15.73 6.59
CA LYS A 72 -19.21 -14.68 7.61
C LYS A 72 -19.34 -13.30 6.98
N GLN A 73 -20.00 -12.40 7.70
CA GLN A 73 -20.05 -11.00 7.32
C GLN A 73 -18.94 -10.23 8.03
N PHE A 74 -18.02 -9.67 7.26
CA PHE A 74 -17.01 -8.75 7.74
C PHE A 74 -17.36 -7.32 7.33
N GLU A 75 -17.00 -6.35 8.17
CA GLU A 75 -17.06 -4.93 7.82
C GLU A 75 -15.72 -4.33 8.20
N VAL A 76 -14.73 -4.45 7.30
CA VAL A 76 -13.39 -3.91 7.52
C VAL A 76 -13.25 -2.55 6.85
N GLU A 77 -12.90 -1.54 7.63
CA GLU A 77 -12.59 -0.21 7.15
C GLU A 77 -11.19 0.19 7.62
N ILE A 78 -10.31 0.46 6.68
CA ILE A 78 -8.95 0.94 6.95
C ILE A 78 -8.84 2.30 6.28
N SER A 79 -8.90 3.38 7.05
CA SER A 79 -9.04 4.71 6.47
C SER A 79 -8.19 5.80 7.13
N ASN A 80 -7.75 6.79 6.34
CA ASN A 80 -7.07 7.97 6.88
C ASN A 80 -5.85 7.65 7.78
N ASN A 81 -5.15 6.54 7.54
CA ASN A 81 -3.90 6.24 8.23
C ASN A 81 -2.71 6.75 7.41
N LEU A 82 -1.65 7.13 8.12
CA LEU A 82 -0.35 7.42 7.55
C LEU A 82 0.58 6.23 7.73
N TRP A 83 1.15 5.74 6.63
CA TRP A 83 2.18 4.70 6.57
C TRP A 83 3.43 5.33 5.96
N ALA A 84 4.38 5.76 6.81
CA ALA A 84 5.53 6.54 6.37
C ALA A 84 6.87 5.93 6.77
N ASN A 85 7.81 5.87 5.83
CA ASN A 85 9.19 5.41 6.08
C ASN A 85 9.29 3.99 6.68
N ASN A 86 8.29 3.13 6.46
CA ASN A 86 8.35 1.76 6.95
C ASN A 86 9.16 0.90 5.97
N LYS A 87 9.89 -0.07 6.52
CA LYS A 87 10.61 -1.09 5.74
C LYS A 87 10.02 -2.47 6.03
N GLY A 88 10.59 -3.51 5.40
CA GLY A 88 10.23 -4.90 5.68
C GLY A 88 9.57 -5.56 4.48
N THR A 89 8.62 -6.46 4.70
CA THR A 89 7.93 -7.14 3.58
C THR A 89 6.72 -6.34 3.07
N TRP A 90 5.94 -5.70 3.97
CA TRP A 90 4.78 -4.85 3.63
C TRP A 90 4.43 -3.87 4.76
N CYS A 91 3.73 -2.77 4.43
CA CYS A 91 3.05 -1.96 5.44
C CYS A 91 1.79 -2.65 5.93
N LEU A 92 0.89 -3.02 5.01
CA LEU A 92 -0.39 -3.63 5.33
C LEU A 92 -0.63 -4.87 4.46
N TYR A 93 -0.94 -5.99 5.10
CA TYR A 93 -1.40 -7.19 4.42
C TYR A 93 -2.80 -7.56 4.87
N ILE A 94 -3.73 -7.53 3.91
CA ILE A 94 -5.09 -8.02 4.05
C ILE A 94 -5.10 -9.48 3.58
N MET A 95 -5.05 -10.40 4.54
CA MET A 95 -5.00 -11.82 4.27
C MET A 95 -6.41 -12.41 4.33
N ALA A 96 -6.87 -12.94 3.20
CA ALA A 96 -8.13 -13.67 3.13
C ALA A 96 -7.85 -15.16 2.93
N ASN A 97 -8.78 -15.98 3.41
CA ASN A 97 -8.75 -17.42 3.20
C ASN A 97 -9.87 -17.79 2.21
N ASN A 98 -9.57 -18.63 1.23
CA ASN A 98 -10.38 -18.95 0.04
C ASN A 98 -11.82 -19.47 0.28
N GLN A 99 -12.22 -19.64 1.54
CA GLN A 99 -13.53 -20.16 1.94
C GLN A 99 -14.54 -19.05 2.29
N ASN A 100 -14.09 -17.80 2.55
CA ASN A 100 -14.96 -16.70 2.96
C ASN A 100 -14.76 -15.42 2.15
N PRO A 101 -15.84 -14.72 1.74
CA PRO A 101 -15.74 -13.43 1.08
C PRO A 101 -15.31 -12.37 2.11
N PHE A 102 -13.99 -12.21 2.28
CA PHE A 102 -13.45 -11.20 3.18
C PHE A 102 -13.55 -9.82 2.53
N ASN A 103 -14.55 -9.04 2.88
CA ASN A 103 -14.86 -7.75 2.27
C ASN A 103 -14.45 -6.57 3.16
N GLY A 104 -14.19 -5.44 2.52
CA GLY A 104 -13.82 -4.22 3.22
C GLY A 104 -13.44 -3.08 2.30
N SER A 105 -12.90 -2.03 2.89
CA SER A 105 -12.43 -0.86 2.16
C SER A 105 -11.13 -0.33 2.74
N VAL A 106 -10.28 0.15 1.84
CA VAL A 106 -9.06 0.88 2.14
C VAL A 106 -9.16 2.22 1.42
N HIS A 107 -9.30 3.31 2.17
CA HIS A 107 -9.53 4.64 1.57
C HIS A 107 -8.95 5.80 2.38
N GLY A 108 -8.54 6.88 1.73
CA GLY A 108 -7.97 8.05 2.41
C GLY A 108 -6.61 7.81 3.09
N ASN A 109 -5.99 6.64 2.90
CA ASN A 109 -4.68 6.37 3.50
C ASN A 109 -3.56 6.99 2.66
N LYS A 110 -2.47 7.34 3.33
CA LYS A 110 -1.24 7.80 2.70
C LYS A 110 -0.12 6.82 2.95
N PHE A 111 0.44 6.25 1.90
CA PHE A 111 1.64 5.42 1.92
C PHE A 111 2.76 6.24 1.29
N GLU A 112 3.73 6.70 2.10
CA GLU A 112 4.81 7.53 1.59
C GLU A 112 6.20 7.08 2.05
N ARG A 113 7.15 7.11 1.11
CA ARG A 113 8.57 6.82 1.36
C ARG A 113 8.81 5.49 2.08
N ASN A 114 7.93 4.51 1.90
CA ASN A 114 8.18 3.16 2.38
C ASN A 114 9.23 2.48 1.48
N GLU A 115 9.87 1.44 1.98
CA GLU A 115 10.89 0.64 1.29
C GLU A 115 10.67 -0.86 1.57
N ASN A 116 9.46 -1.36 1.27
CA ASN A 116 9.09 -2.75 1.42
C ASN A 116 9.53 -3.63 0.23
N ILE A 117 9.83 -4.90 0.51
CA ILE A 117 10.30 -5.88 -0.46
C ILE A 117 9.19 -6.33 -1.42
N ARG A 118 7.97 -6.54 -0.92
CA ARG A 118 6.82 -6.96 -1.74
C ARG A 118 6.00 -5.75 -2.18
N GLY A 119 5.47 -5.01 -1.23
CA GLY A 119 4.85 -3.71 -1.51
C GLY A 119 4.17 -3.10 -0.30
N SER A 120 3.79 -1.82 -0.40
CA SER A 120 3.10 -1.12 0.68
C SER A 120 1.79 -1.80 1.11
N LEU A 121 0.97 -2.20 0.15
CA LEU A 121 -0.32 -2.84 0.38
C LEU A 121 -0.41 -4.18 -0.37
N ILE A 122 -0.69 -5.25 0.36
CA ILE A 122 -0.98 -6.58 -0.20
C ILE A 122 -2.44 -6.91 0.07
N VAL A 123 -3.18 -7.31 -0.96
CA VAL A 123 -4.62 -7.59 -0.87
C VAL A 123 -4.93 -9.01 -1.34
N GLY A 124 -5.33 -9.87 -0.41
CA GLY A 124 -5.68 -11.27 -0.66
C GLY A 124 -7.16 -11.53 -0.96
N SER A 125 -7.99 -10.50 -1.16
CA SER A 125 -9.42 -10.65 -1.46
C SER A 125 -9.89 -9.67 -2.52
N SER A 126 -10.66 -10.18 -3.49
CA SER A 126 -11.32 -9.39 -4.53
C SER A 126 -12.47 -8.53 -4.02
N PHE A 127 -12.97 -8.79 -2.80
CA PHE A 127 -14.10 -8.08 -2.20
C PHE A 127 -13.71 -6.78 -1.47
N PHE A 128 -12.44 -6.37 -1.57
CA PHE A 128 -11.98 -5.09 -1.07
C PHE A 128 -12.11 -3.99 -2.13
N ARG A 129 -12.43 -2.78 -1.66
CA ARG A 129 -12.34 -1.55 -2.46
C ARG A 129 -11.15 -0.72 -1.99
N ILE A 130 -10.18 -0.51 -2.86
CA ILE A 130 -8.98 0.29 -2.61
C ILE A 130 -9.13 1.59 -3.39
N ASN A 131 -9.71 2.63 -2.82
CA ASN A 131 -9.98 3.89 -3.55
C ASN A 131 -9.59 5.10 -2.70
N GLY A 132 -9.22 6.21 -3.33
CA GLY A 132 -8.94 7.47 -2.65
C GLY A 132 -7.70 7.43 -1.74
N ASN A 133 -6.75 6.55 -2.01
CA ASN A 133 -5.47 6.49 -1.30
C ASN A 133 -4.37 7.23 -2.08
N GLU A 134 -3.34 7.66 -1.37
CA GLU A 134 -2.12 8.25 -1.94
C GLU A 134 -0.97 7.25 -1.76
N PHE A 135 -0.43 6.76 -2.87
CA PHE A 135 0.78 5.95 -2.90
C PHE A 135 1.93 6.76 -3.48
N ASN A 136 2.97 6.95 -2.67
CA ASN A 136 4.12 7.78 -2.98
C ASN A 136 5.40 7.14 -2.41
N ASN A 137 5.70 5.94 -2.89
CA ASN A 137 6.86 5.15 -2.49
C ASN A 137 7.76 4.92 -3.70
N HIS A 138 8.55 5.93 -4.07
CA HIS A 138 9.41 5.85 -5.27
C HIS A 138 10.59 4.87 -5.13
N LEU A 139 10.86 4.37 -3.92
CA LEU A 139 11.92 3.40 -3.64
C LEU A 139 11.40 1.95 -3.55
N GLU A 140 10.07 1.74 -3.54
CA GLU A 140 9.48 0.40 -3.57
C GLU A 140 9.36 -0.11 -5.00
N GLN A 141 9.46 -1.43 -5.14
CA GLN A 141 9.17 -2.06 -6.43
C GLN A 141 7.69 -1.97 -6.78
N PHE A 142 6.82 -2.23 -5.80
CA PHE A 142 5.37 -2.18 -5.97
C PHE A 142 4.71 -1.46 -4.80
N ASP A 143 3.69 -0.65 -5.07
CA ASP A 143 2.83 -0.10 -4.01
C ASP A 143 1.70 -1.05 -3.64
N LEU A 144 1.16 -1.74 -4.65
CA LEU A 144 0.04 -2.64 -4.52
C LEU A 144 0.41 -4.01 -5.09
N GLU A 145 0.14 -5.05 -4.31
CA GLU A 145 0.21 -6.43 -4.75
C GLU A 145 -1.17 -7.11 -4.61
N VAL A 146 -1.62 -7.75 -5.69
CA VAL A 146 -2.84 -8.57 -5.71
C VAL A 146 -2.48 -10.02 -5.41
N ASP A 147 -2.94 -10.55 -4.28
CA ASP A 147 -2.54 -11.85 -3.73
C ASP A 147 -3.71 -12.84 -3.66
N PHE A 148 -4.50 -12.90 -4.73
CA PHE A 148 -5.56 -13.89 -4.92
C PHE A 148 -5.59 -14.39 -6.37
N LEU A 149 -6.18 -15.57 -6.59
CA LEU A 149 -6.17 -16.25 -7.89
C LEU A 149 -7.01 -15.54 -8.96
N GLN A 150 -6.69 -15.83 -10.22
CA GLN A 150 -7.45 -15.40 -11.38
C GLN A 150 -8.93 -15.84 -11.30
N ASN A 151 -9.84 -14.89 -11.51
CA ASN A 151 -11.26 -15.00 -11.90
C ASN A 151 -12.03 -13.75 -11.48
N ASP A 152 -11.53 -13.05 -10.47
CA ASP A 152 -12.05 -11.78 -10.00
C ASP A 152 -11.11 -10.61 -10.30
N SER A 153 -11.64 -9.40 -10.16
CA SER A 153 -10.87 -8.16 -10.30
C SER A 153 -10.92 -7.36 -9.00
N LEU A 154 -9.79 -6.82 -8.56
CA LEU A 154 -9.74 -5.87 -7.45
C LEU A 154 -10.16 -4.47 -7.92
N ASP A 155 -11.08 -3.81 -7.21
CA ASP A 155 -11.36 -2.39 -7.42
C ASP A 155 -10.26 -1.55 -6.76
N ALA A 156 -9.34 -1.05 -7.58
CA ALA A 156 -8.22 -0.20 -7.17
C ALA A 156 -8.25 1.16 -7.90
N ALA A 157 -9.45 1.63 -8.24
CA ALA A 157 -9.65 2.89 -8.94
C ALA A 157 -9.48 4.11 -8.02
N ASN A 158 -9.35 5.29 -8.61
CA ASN A 158 -9.35 6.58 -7.92
C ASN A 158 -8.29 6.72 -6.84
N ASN A 159 -7.12 6.10 -7.02
CA ASN A 159 -5.94 6.32 -6.17
C ASN A 159 -4.92 7.19 -6.91
N TYR A 160 -4.11 7.91 -6.14
CA TYR A 160 -2.92 8.58 -6.64
C TYR A 160 -1.72 7.64 -6.50
N TRP A 161 -0.91 7.54 -7.53
CA TRP A 161 0.19 6.56 -7.64
C TRP A 161 1.57 7.22 -7.80
N GLY A 162 1.69 8.51 -7.49
CA GLY A 162 2.96 9.24 -7.56
C GLY A 162 3.43 9.64 -8.97
N TYR A 163 2.75 9.19 -10.02
CA TYR A 163 3.09 9.50 -11.42
C TYR A 163 1.87 10.02 -12.19
N GLU A 164 2.12 10.68 -13.32
CA GLU A 164 1.08 11.23 -14.21
C GLU A 164 0.81 10.34 -15.44
N ASP A 165 1.76 9.47 -15.81
CA ASP A 165 1.65 8.58 -16.96
C ASP A 165 1.22 7.16 -16.58
N ASP A 166 0.34 6.58 -17.39
CA ASP A 166 -0.24 5.26 -17.12
C ASP A 166 0.84 4.14 -17.10
N GLU A 167 1.87 4.22 -17.94
CA GLU A 167 2.91 3.19 -18.03
C GLU A 167 3.71 3.06 -16.73
N SER A 168 4.14 4.20 -16.15
CA SER A 168 4.84 4.21 -14.87
C SER A 168 3.95 3.77 -13.73
N ILE A 169 2.66 4.10 -13.77
CA ILE A 169 1.68 3.67 -12.75
C ILE A 169 1.47 2.16 -12.81
N GLU A 170 1.34 1.57 -14.00
CA GLU A 170 1.14 0.13 -14.16
C GLU A 170 2.33 -0.67 -13.61
N LYS A 171 3.56 -0.17 -13.73
CA LYS A 171 4.76 -0.80 -13.16
C LYS A 171 4.76 -0.86 -11.63
N ARG A 172 3.94 -0.05 -10.94
CA ARG A 172 3.85 -0.01 -9.47
C ARG A 172 2.87 -1.03 -8.91
N VAL A 173 2.16 -1.77 -9.75
CA VAL A 173 1.14 -2.74 -9.32
C VAL A 173 1.52 -4.13 -9.80
N LEU A 174 1.70 -5.05 -8.84
CA LEU A 174 1.90 -6.47 -9.14
C LEU A 174 0.53 -7.16 -9.21
N ASP A 175 0.05 -7.42 -10.42
CA ASP A 175 -1.24 -8.07 -10.69
C ASP A 175 -1.17 -9.07 -11.87
N GLY A 176 -2.34 -9.61 -12.23
CA GLY A 176 -2.57 -10.56 -13.33
C GLY A 176 -2.03 -10.18 -14.71
N ARG A 177 -1.71 -8.89 -14.95
CA ARG A 177 -1.12 -8.43 -16.22
C ARG A 177 0.36 -8.79 -16.29
N SER A 178 1.06 -8.62 -15.18
CA SER A 178 2.49 -8.93 -15.02
C SER A 178 2.74 -10.38 -14.60
N ASP A 179 1.84 -10.97 -13.81
CA ASP A 179 1.93 -12.32 -13.29
C ASP A 179 0.57 -12.99 -13.42
N HIS A 180 0.43 -13.82 -14.45
CA HIS A 180 -0.81 -14.52 -14.76
C HIS A 180 -1.26 -15.49 -13.65
N SER A 181 -0.57 -15.70 -12.54
CA SER A 181 -1.14 -16.47 -11.42
C SER A 181 -2.12 -15.66 -10.57
N ARG A 182 -2.21 -14.33 -10.76
CA ARG A 182 -2.90 -13.39 -9.89
C ARG A 182 -4.16 -12.78 -10.50
N GLY A 183 -5.05 -12.29 -9.65
CA GLY A 183 -6.17 -11.44 -10.04
C GLY A 183 -5.72 -10.10 -10.64
N ILE A 184 -6.59 -9.45 -11.40
CA ILE A 184 -6.29 -8.17 -12.07
C ILE A 184 -6.79 -6.99 -11.23
N ALA A 185 -5.97 -5.95 -11.10
CA ALA A 185 -6.39 -4.68 -10.49
C ALA A 185 -7.02 -3.75 -11.54
N LYS A 186 -8.20 -3.21 -11.24
CA LYS A 186 -8.86 -2.18 -12.04
C LYS A 186 -8.34 -0.81 -11.62
N ILE A 187 -7.28 -0.37 -12.29
CA ILE A 187 -6.64 0.94 -12.05
C ILE A 187 -7.32 2.01 -12.89
N ARG A 188 -7.70 3.12 -12.23
CA ARG A 188 -8.10 4.40 -12.86
C ARG A 188 -7.48 5.51 -12.01
N PRO A 189 -6.28 6.00 -12.36
CA PRO A 189 -5.55 6.94 -11.52
C PRO A 189 -6.30 8.27 -11.37
N ILE A 190 -6.11 8.92 -10.22
CA ILE A 190 -6.40 10.35 -10.10
C ILE A 190 -5.13 11.16 -10.30
N ASN A 191 -5.17 12.09 -11.26
CA ASN A 191 -4.13 13.09 -11.40
C ASN A 191 -4.36 14.16 -10.35
N LEU A 192 -3.81 13.95 -9.15
CA LEU A 192 -3.57 15.05 -8.24
C LEU A 192 -2.46 15.88 -8.89
N LYS A 193 -2.84 16.92 -9.64
CA LYS A 193 -1.98 18.10 -9.75
C LYS A 193 -1.72 18.47 -8.31
N ARG A 194 -0.57 18.06 -7.76
CA ARG A 194 -0.23 18.38 -6.38
C ARG A 194 -0.43 19.89 -6.28
N ALA A 195 -1.38 20.32 -5.46
CA ALA A 195 -1.44 21.72 -5.08
C ALA A 195 -0.10 22.00 -4.41
N ALA A 196 0.82 22.59 -5.19
CA ALA A 196 2.07 23.21 -4.77
C ALA A 196 2.80 22.53 -3.60
N THR A 197 3.32 21.31 -3.79
CA THR A 197 4.38 20.81 -2.89
C THR A 197 5.46 19.94 -3.55
N ILE A 198 5.28 19.25 -4.70
CA ILE A 198 6.44 18.57 -5.39
C ILE A 198 7.25 19.60 -6.18
N ALA A 199 6.58 20.54 -6.85
CA ALA A 199 7.26 21.61 -7.58
C ALA A 199 8.03 22.58 -6.67
N ASP A 200 7.74 22.58 -5.36
CA ASP A 200 8.47 23.37 -4.34
C ASP A 200 9.44 22.53 -3.50
N ASP A 201 9.26 21.21 -3.43
CA ASP A 201 10.09 20.34 -2.59
C ASP A 201 11.55 20.35 -3.07
N CYS A 202 11.82 20.41 -4.38
CA CYS A 202 13.17 20.32 -4.94
C CYS A 202 13.70 21.63 -5.56
N VAL A 203 13.09 22.78 -5.26
CA VAL A 203 13.55 24.07 -5.80
C VAL A 203 14.99 24.38 -5.41
N ALA A 204 15.41 24.04 -4.19
CA ALA A 204 16.78 24.32 -3.75
C ALA A 204 17.82 23.39 -4.41
N VAL A 205 17.39 22.29 -5.04
CA VAL A 205 18.22 21.37 -5.83
C VAL A 205 17.83 21.42 -7.31
N SER A 206 17.45 22.61 -7.79
CA SER A 206 17.20 22.88 -9.21
C SER A 206 16.22 21.89 -9.87
N ASN A 207 15.22 21.41 -9.11
CA ASN A 207 14.29 20.37 -9.55
C ASN A 207 15.00 19.14 -10.15
N CYS A 208 16.05 18.68 -9.48
CA CYS A 208 16.87 17.55 -9.89
C CYS A 208 17.47 17.71 -11.29
N SER A 209 17.71 18.95 -11.72
CA SER A 209 18.25 19.34 -13.03
C SER A 209 17.51 18.70 -14.21
N MET A 210 16.28 18.24 -13.99
CA MET A 210 15.50 17.41 -14.92
C MET A 210 16.17 16.08 -15.32
N ASN A 211 17.22 15.64 -14.60
CA ASN A 211 17.94 14.38 -14.82
C ASN A 211 17.71 13.39 -13.64
N GLY A 212 16.58 13.56 -12.95
CA GLY A 212 16.27 12.86 -11.72
C GLY A 212 14.87 13.17 -11.24
N GLN A 213 14.41 12.38 -10.27
CA GLN A 213 13.09 12.49 -9.69
C GLN A 213 13.17 13.12 -8.30
N CYS A 214 12.30 14.10 -8.03
CA CYS A 214 12.17 14.69 -6.70
C CYS A 214 11.45 13.70 -5.78
N ILE A 215 12.20 13.07 -4.88
CA ILE A 215 11.69 12.02 -3.96
C ILE A 215 11.42 12.56 -2.54
N GLY A 216 11.76 13.83 -2.29
CA GLY A 216 11.56 14.49 -1.02
C GLY A 216 12.03 15.93 -1.05
N ARG A 217 11.94 16.61 0.10
CA ARG A 217 12.38 18.00 0.22
C ARG A 217 13.89 18.11 -0.04
N ASN A 218 14.23 18.69 -1.18
CA ASN A 218 15.57 18.87 -1.72
C ASN A 218 16.33 17.54 -1.86
N GLN A 219 15.60 16.47 -2.19
CA GLN A 219 16.18 15.15 -2.37
C GLN A 219 15.84 14.61 -3.76
N CYS A 220 16.89 14.28 -4.51
CA CYS A 220 16.78 13.77 -5.85
C CYS A 220 17.22 12.30 -5.93
N LEU A 221 16.42 11.50 -6.63
CA LEU A 221 16.81 10.20 -7.15
C LEU A 221 17.27 10.40 -8.59
N CYS A 222 18.57 10.29 -8.85
CA CYS A 222 19.11 10.53 -10.18
C CYS A 222 18.83 9.38 -11.13
N GLU A 223 18.53 9.72 -12.38
CA GLU A 223 18.43 8.75 -13.46
C GLU A 223 19.80 8.13 -13.76
N SER A 224 19.79 6.93 -14.34
CA SER A 224 21.01 6.25 -14.76
C SER A 224 21.86 7.15 -15.66
N GLY A 225 23.14 7.31 -15.32
CA GLY A 225 24.01 8.25 -16.03
C GLY A 225 24.19 9.61 -15.33
N PHE A 226 23.44 9.88 -14.26
CA PHE A 226 23.50 11.12 -13.50
C PHE A 226 23.73 10.89 -12.01
N ALA A 227 24.28 11.89 -11.33
CA ALA A 227 24.62 11.90 -9.92
C ALA A 227 24.70 13.33 -9.38
N GLY A 228 24.94 13.44 -8.07
CA GLY A 228 24.93 14.72 -7.35
C GLY A 228 23.58 14.98 -6.68
N GLU A 229 23.55 15.93 -5.76
CA GLU A 229 22.35 16.25 -4.98
C GLU A 229 21.19 16.77 -5.84
N ASP A 230 21.51 17.34 -7.00
CA ASP A 230 20.59 17.88 -7.99
C ASP A 230 20.63 17.13 -9.32
N CYS A 231 21.30 15.98 -9.42
CA CYS A 231 21.46 15.20 -10.65
C CYS A 231 22.09 15.96 -11.84
N SER A 232 22.79 17.07 -11.59
CA SER A 232 23.47 17.84 -12.65
C SER A 232 24.75 17.17 -13.15
N ARG A 233 25.33 16.25 -12.37
CA ARG A 233 26.63 15.65 -12.68
C ARG A 233 26.44 14.36 -13.44
N ILE A 234 27.07 14.26 -14.60
CA ILE A 234 27.14 12.98 -15.31
C ILE A 234 27.97 11.97 -14.51
N SER A 235 27.45 10.75 -14.40
CA SER A 235 28.08 9.63 -13.72
C SER A 235 28.03 8.39 -14.60
N CYS A 236 29.21 7.90 -14.97
CA CYS A 236 29.35 6.69 -15.77
C CYS A 236 29.34 5.40 -14.94
N LEU A 237 29.22 5.49 -13.61
CA LEU A 237 29.32 4.35 -12.69
C LEU A 237 28.25 3.28 -12.98
N SER A 238 27.02 3.70 -13.25
CA SER A 238 25.91 2.82 -13.62
C SER A 238 25.92 2.42 -15.10
N LEU A 239 26.83 2.97 -15.91
CA LEU A 239 26.94 2.77 -17.37
C LEU A 239 28.27 2.13 -17.76
N ASN A 240 28.77 1.15 -17.00
CA ASN A 240 30.06 0.46 -17.25
C ASN A 240 31.22 1.42 -17.50
N ASN A 241 31.30 2.50 -16.71
CA ASN A 241 32.28 3.56 -16.87
C ASN A 241 32.31 4.16 -18.30
N CYS A 242 31.14 4.22 -18.95
CA CYS A 242 30.94 4.74 -20.31
C CYS A 242 31.81 4.05 -21.37
N SER A 243 32.27 2.82 -21.12
CA SER A 243 33.27 2.11 -21.93
C SER A 243 32.76 1.54 -23.27
N THR A 244 31.46 1.65 -23.57
CA THR A 244 30.85 1.08 -24.79
C THR A 244 30.02 2.07 -25.62
N ASN A 245 30.37 3.37 -25.56
CA ASN A 245 29.92 4.50 -26.40
C ASN A 245 28.70 5.32 -25.91
N GLY A 246 29.00 6.57 -25.53
CA GLY A 246 28.19 7.76 -25.83
C GLY A 246 27.12 8.17 -24.82
N TYR A 247 27.00 9.49 -24.60
CA TYR A 247 25.96 10.16 -23.80
C TYR A 247 24.54 9.72 -24.16
#